data_AF-A0A1B3LY67-F1
#
_entry.id   AF-A0A1B3LY67-F1
#
_cell.length_a   1.000
_cell.length_b   1.000
_cell.length_c   1.000
_cell.angle_alpha   90.00
_cell.angle_beta   90.00
_cell.angle_gamma   90.00
#
_symmetry.space_group_name_H-M   'P 1'
#
loop_
_entity.id
_entity.type
_entity.pdbx_description
1 polymer ?
#
loop_
_entity_poly.entity_id
_entity_poly.type
_entity_poly.pdbx_seq_one_letter_code
_entity_poly.pdbx_strand_id
1 'polypeptide(L)'
;MCEFFVKADPIQYEQRSRTVRVHGVLTSIRLENMVWDLLAEMAEDEGCTTNALIAQFHDEILAHRGEVPNFASFLRVTCMRYMRRRMMALEKQQSDAGLRAQPLQVAAAEALSTPLQGNGTDGRGTVRPSFSPVVSPIRAR
;
A
#
# COMPACT_ATOMS: atom_id res chain seq x y z
N MET A 1 4.83 -20.48 -14.90
CA MET A 1 3.93 -20.17 -13.77
C MET A 1 4.81 -19.77 -12.61
N CYS A 2 4.71 -18.54 -12.10
CA CYS A 2 5.65 -18.01 -11.09
C CYS A 2 5.61 -18.81 -9.79
N GLU A 3 6.76 -18.96 -9.13
CA GLU A 3 6.89 -19.65 -7.83
C GLU A 3 5.92 -19.11 -6.77
N PHE A 4 5.57 -17.82 -6.87
CA PHE A 4 4.63 -17.15 -6.00
C PHE A 4 3.28 -17.88 -5.85
N PHE A 5 2.72 -18.40 -6.94
CA PHE A 5 1.43 -19.10 -6.90
C PHE A 5 1.54 -20.56 -6.46
N VAL A 6 2.70 -21.18 -6.67
CA VAL A 6 2.93 -22.62 -6.38
C VAL A 6 3.35 -22.83 -4.93
N LYS A 7 4.00 -21.83 -4.32
CA LYS A 7 4.47 -21.87 -2.92
C LYS A 7 3.42 -21.36 -1.92
N ALA A 8 2.16 -21.21 -2.32
CA ALA A 8 1.09 -20.87 -1.40
C ALA A 8 0.98 -21.94 -0.31
N ASP A 9 0.91 -21.52 0.95
CA ASP A 9 0.81 -22.45 2.09
C ASP A 9 -0.48 -23.29 1.93
N PRO A 10 -0.39 -24.63 1.94
CA PRO A 10 -1.54 -25.51 1.85
C PRO A 10 -2.68 -25.20 2.82
N ILE A 11 -2.37 -24.65 3.99
CA ILE A 11 -3.39 -24.28 4.97
C ILE A 11 -4.32 -23.19 4.42
N GLN A 12 -3.86 -22.30 3.54
CA GLN A 12 -4.63 -21.15 3.09
C GLN A 12 -5.79 -21.52 2.17
N TYR A 13 -5.64 -22.56 1.36
CA TYR A 13 -6.70 -23.07 0.46
C TYR A 13 -7.43 -24.30 1.02
N GLU A 14 -7.09 -24.74 2.24
CA GLU A 14 -7.87 -25.75 2.96
C GLU A 14 -9.25 -25.20 3.31
N GLN A 15 -10.28 -25.99 3.06
CA GLN A 15 -11.67 -25.62 3.35
C GLN A 15 -12.05 -25.96 4.79
N ARG A 16 -12.48 -24.95 5.56
CA ARG A 16 -13.02 -25.08 6.92
C ARG A 16 -14.49 -24.66 6.96
N SER A 17 -15.28 -25.48 7.63
CA SER A 17 -16.69 -25.18 7.94
C SER A 17 -16.77 -24.46 9.28
N ARG A 18 -17.46 -23.31 9.32
CA ARG A 18 -17.80 -22.61 10.56
C ARG A 18 -19.30 -22.40 10.62
N THR A 19 -19.85 -22.48 11.83
CA THR A 19 -21.27 -22.20 12.06
C THR A 19 -21.44 -20.73 12.38
N VAL A 20 -22.29 -20.06 11.61
CA VAL A 20 -22.60 -18.63 11.71
C VAL A 20 -24.08 -18.51 12.07
N ARG A 21 -24.43 -17.55 12.93
CA ARG A 21 -25.84 -17.30 13.27
C ARG A 21 -26.37 -16.16 12.42
N VAL A 22 -27.33 -16.47 11.55
CA VAL A 22 -28.00 -15.51 10.68
C VAL A 22 -29.49 -15.54 11.00
N HIS A 23 -30.07 -14.41 11.42
CA HIS A 23 -31.46 -14.31 11.88
C HIS A 23 -31.90 -15.40 12.90
N GLY A 24 -31.00 -15.81 13.79
CA GLY A 24 -31.28 -16.86 14.77
C GLY A 24 -31.16 -18.29 14.25
N VAL A 25 -31.02 -18.50 12.94
CA VAL A 25 -30.74 -19.80 12.34
C VAL A 25 -29.23 -20.04 12.34
N LEU A 26 -28.83 -21.26 12.73
CA LEU A 26 -27.43 -21.70 12.63
C LEU A 26 -27.17 -22.20 11.22
N THR A 27 -26.35 -21.45 10.48
CA THR A 27 -25.97 -21.77 9.11
C THR A 27 -24.52 -22.23 9.10
N SER A 28 -24.27 -23.45 8.62
CA SER A 28 -22.91 -23.96 8.41
C SER A 28 -22.39 -23.49 7.06
N ILE A 29 -21.28 -22.76 7.05
CA ILE A 29 -20.66 -22.20 5.84
C ILE A 29 -19.26 -22.80 5.70
N ARG A 30 -18.94 -23.31 4.51
CA ARG A 30 -17.63 -23.90 4.19
C ARG A 30 -16.83 -23.00 3.23
N LEU A 31 -15.73 -22.45 3.73
CA LEU A 31 -14.83 -21.53 3.03
C LEU A 31 -13.37 -21.91 3.25
N GLU A 32 -12.49 -21.43 2.37
CA GLU A 32 -11.04 -21.56 2.51
C GLU A 32 -10.55 -20.68 3.68
N ASN A 33 -9.45 -21.08 4.33
CA ASN A 33 -8.91 -20.31 5.46
C ASN A 33 -8.57 -18.86 5.07
N MET A 34 -7.98 -18.65 3.90
CA MET A 34 -7.71 -17.29 3.40
C MET A 34 -8.97 -16.43 3.29
N VAL A 35 -10.12 -17.03 2.93
CA VAL A 35 -11.38 -16.28 2.84
C VAL A 35 -11.90 -15.93 4.24
N TRP A 36 -11.75 -16.83 5.21
CA TRP A 36 -12.06 -16.53 6.61
C TRP A 36 -11.21 -15.40 7.18
N ASP A 37 -9.91 -15.38 6.87
CA ASP A 37 -8.99 -14.34 7.34
C ASP A 37 -9.36 -12.98 6.73
N LEU A 38 -9.70 -12.93 5.43
CA LEU A 38 -10.18 -11.71 4.78
C LEU A 38 -11.52 -11.21 5.37
N LEU A 39 -12.43 -12.11 5.72
CA LEU A 39 -13.68 -11.72 6.39
C LEU A 39 -13.43 -11.18 7.81
N ALA A 40 -12.39 -11.66 8.49
CA ALA A 40 -11.99 -11.12 9.78
C ALA A 40 -11.40 -9.71 9.63
N GLU A 41 -10.48 -9.51 8.67
CA GLU A 41 -9.92 -8.19 8.37
C GLU A 41 -11.00 -7.18 7.98
N MET A 42 -11.95 -7.58 7.12
CA MET A 42 -13.08 -6.71 6.77
C MET A 42 -13.95 -6.35 7.99
N ALA A 43 -14.14 -7.29 8.93
CA ALA A 43 -14.93 -7.04 10.11
C ALA A 43 -14.21 -6.08 11.07
N GLU A 44 -12.89 -6.19 11.19
CA GLU A 44 -12.05 -5.26 11.94
C GLU A 44 -12.11 -3.84 11.36
N ASP A 45 -12.02 -3.70 10.03
CA ASP A 45 -12.15 -2.42 9.33
C ASP A 45 -13.52 -1.74 9.60
N GLU A 46 -14.58 -2.53 9.68
CA GLU A 46 -15.95 -2.05 9.98
C GLU A 46 -16.25 -1.95 11.49
N GLY A 47 -15.29 -2.31 12.35
CA GLY A 47 -15.44 -2.26 13.82
C GLY A 47 -16.47 -3.27 14.37
N CYS A 48 -16.67 -4.40 13.71
CA CYS A 48 -17.64 -5.42 14.09
C CYS A 48 -17.01 -6.83 14.16
N THR A 49 -17.78 -7.83 14.61
CA THR A 49 -17.31 -9.23 14.61
C THR A 49 -17.54 -9.87 13.24
N THR A 50 -16.72 -10.86 12.87
CA THR A 50 -16.89 -11.60 11.61
C THR A 50 -18.30 -12.20 11.46
N ASN A 51 -18.88 -12.72 12.55
CA ASN A 51 -20.23 -13.27 12.55
C ASN A 51 -21.29 -12.18 12.29
N ALA A 52 -21.12 -10.98 12.86
CA ALA A 52 -22.00 -9.84 12.62
C ALA A 52 -21.90 -9.33 11.18
N LEU A 53 -20.68 -9.21 10.64
CA LEU A 53 -20.45 -8.81 9.25
C LEU A 53 -21.12 -9.79 8.27
N ILE A 54 -20.96 -11.09 8.50
CA ILE A 54 -21.56 -12.11 7.63
C ILE A 54 -23.10 -12.06 7.71
N ALA A 55 -23.67 -11.85 8.90
CA ALA A 55 -25.10 -11.65 9.03
C ALA A 55 -25.57 -10.40 8.28
N GLN A 56 -24.87 -9.28 8.43
CA GLN A 56 -25.19 -8.05 7.69
C GLN A 56 -25.16 -8.26 6.16
N PHE A 57 -24.14 -8.95 5.64
CA PHE A 57 -24.07 -9.26 4.22
C PHE A 57 -25.23 -10.14 3.74
N HIS A 58 -25.67 -11.08 4.56
CA HIS A 58 -26.84 -11.89 4.26
C HIS A 58 -28.11 -11.02 4.19
N ASP A 59 -28.28 -10.10 5.14
CA ASP A 59 -29.45 -9.22 5.21
C ASP A 59 -29.48 -8.25 4.03
N GLU A 60 -28.34 -7.67 3.65
CA GLU A 60 -28.22 -6.74 2.52
C GLU A 60 -28.53 -7.41 1.18
N ILE A 61 -28.00 -8.61 0.92
CA ILE A 61 -28.29 -9.31 -0.34
C ILE A 61 -29.73 -9.83 -0.37
N LEU A 62 -30.28 -10.27 0.76
CA LEU A 62 -31.68 -10.65 0.88
C LEU A 62 -32.59 -9.45 0.60
N ALA A 63 -32.30 -8.28 1.17
CA ALA A 63 -33.05 -7.05 0.91
C ALA A 63 -32.94 -6.60 -0.55
N HIS A 64 -31.78 -6.78 -1.18
CA HIS A 64 -31.54 -6.35 -2.56
C HIS A 64 -32.11 -7.28 -3.62
N ARG A 65 -32.09 -8.61 -3.40
CA ARG A 65 -32.46 -9.62 -4.41
C ARG A 65 -33.71 -10.42 -4.05
N GLY A 66 -34.17 -10.37 -2.81
CA GLY A 66 -35.27 -11.19 -2.29
C GLY A 66 -34.87 -12.62 -1.91
N GLU A 67 -33.68 -13.08 -2.30
CA GLU A 67 -33.14 -14.40 -1.99
C GLU A 67 -31.60 -14.39 -1.93
N VAL A 68 -31.03 -15.42 -1.30
CA VAL A 68 -29.57 -15.57 -1.14
C VAL A 68 -29.08 -16.93 -1.67
N PRO A 69 -29.15 -17.18 -2.99
CA PRO A 69 -28.58 -18.38 -3.56
C PRO A 69 -27.05 -18.35 -3.45
N ASN A 70 -26.44 -19.49 -3.10
CA ASN A 70 -24.99 -19.69 -3.09
C ASN A 70 -24.21 -18.68 -2.22
N PHE A 71 -24.66 -18.45 -0.98
CA PHE A 71 -24.06 -17.48 -0.07
C PHE A 71 -22.53 -17.66 0.12
N ALA A 72 -22.04 -18.90 0.16
CA ALA A 72 -20.60 -19.16 0.27
C ALA A 72 -19.80 -18.63 -0.95
N SER A 73 -20.35 -18.71 -2.16
CA SER A 73 -19.72 -18.13 -3.35
C SER A 73 -19.79 -16.61 -3.33
N PHE A 74 -20.90 -16.05 -2.84
CA PHE A 74 -21.03 -14.61 -2.63
C PHE A 74 -19.95 -14.05 -1.70
N LEU A 75 -19.69 -14.72 -0.57
CA LEU A 75 -18.63 -14.31 0.37
C LEU A 75 -17.24 -14.32 -0.28
N ARG A 76 -16.90 -15.36 -1.06
CA ARG A 76 -15.63 -15.42 -1.81
C ARG A 76 -15.48 -14.26 -2.78
N VAL A 77 -16.53 -13.98 -3.56
CA VAL A 77 -16.53 -12.86 -4.53
C VAL A 77 -16.43 -11.53 -3.81
N THR A 78 -17.08 -11.38 -2.66
CA THR A 78 -17.00 -10.18 -1.82
C THR A 78 -15.58 -9.92 -1.34
N CYS A 79 -14.88 -10.94 -0.82
CA CYS A 79 -13.48 -10.81 -0.41
C CYS A 79 -12.56 -10.43 -1.60
N MET A 80 -12.76 -11.03 -2.77
CA MET A 80 -12.00 -10.65 -3.98
C MET A 80 -12.25 -9.19 -4.40
N ARG A 81 -13.50 -8.72 -4.30
CA ARG A 81 -13.86 -7.31 -4.58
C ARG A 81 -13.27 -6.35 -3.55
N TYR A 82 -13.26 -6.73 -2.28
CA TYR A 82 -12.64 -5.97 -1.20
C TYR A 82 -11.14 -5.77 -1.45
N MET A 83 -10.41 -6.84 -1.76
CA MET A 83 -8.98 -6.75 -2.07
C MET A 83 -8.70 -5.90 -3.32
N ARG A 84 -9.51 -6.07 -4.37
CA ARG A 84 -9.41 -5.22 -5.58
C ARG A 84 -9.61 -3.73 -5.24
N ARG A 85 -10.61 -3.42 -4.41
CA ARG A 85 -10.90 -2.03 -3.98
C ARG A 85 -9.71 -1.43 -3.22
N ARG A 86 -9.08 -2.19 -2.32
CA ARG A 86 -7.90 -1.76 -1.57
C ARG A 86 -6.69 -1.51 -2.47
N MET A 87 -6.42 -2.41 -3.40
CA MET A 87 -5.33 -2.25 -4.36
C MET A 87 -5.48 -0.97 -5.19
N MET A 88 -6.68 -0.71 -5.73
CA MET A 88 -6.97 0.51 -6.49
C MET A 88 -6.82 1.79 -5.63
N ALA A 89 -7.21 1.73 -4.35
CA ALA A 89 -7.05 2.86 -3.43
C ALA A 89 -5.57 3.18 -3.17
N LEU A 90 -4.73 2.15 -3.00
CA LEU A 90 -3.28 2.30 -2.82
C LEU A 90 -2.60 2.87 -4.07
N GLU A 91 -2.94 2.38 -5.26
CA GLU A 91 -2.43 2.89 -6.54
C GLU A 91 -2.75 4.38 -6.71
N LYS A 92 -3.99 4.79 -6.39
CA LYS A 92 -4.39 6.19 -6.44
C LYS A 92 -3.62 7.06 -5.45
N GLN A 93 -3.35 6.57 -4.25
CA GLN A 93 -2.54 7.30 -3.27
C GLN A 93 -1.10 7.49 -3.76
N GLN A 94 -0.52 6.49 -4.44
CA GLN A 94 0.81 6.57 -5.03
C GLN A 94 0.86 7.54 -6.20
N SER A 95 -0.15 7.55 -7.07
CA SER A 95 -0.20 8.51 -8.18
C SER A 95 -0.39 9.95 -7.68
N ASP A 96 -1.25 10.16 -6.67
CA ASP A 96 -1.46 11.48 -6.05
C ASP A 96 -0.18 11.95 -5.31
N ALA A 97 0.56 11.05 -4.66
CA ALA A 97 1.84 11.35 -4.03
C ALA A 97 2.96 11.63 -5.07
N GLY A 98 2.98 10.87 -6.18
CA GLY A 98 3.93 11.07 -7.28
C GLY A 98 3.71 12.39 -8.02
N LEU A 99 2.45 12.85 -8.15
CA LEU A 99 2.13 14.16 -8.70
C LEU A 99 2.56 15.31 -7.78
N ARG A 100 2.52 15.11 -6.45
CA ARG A 100 3.02 16.07 -5.45
C ARG A 100 4.55 16.11 -5.34
N ALA A 101 5.25 15.05 -5.75
CA ALA A 101 6.69 14.93 -5.63
C ALA A 101 7.49 15.45 -6.85
N GLN A 102 6.85 15.94 -7.92
CA GLN A 102 7.58 16.58 -9.02
C GLN A 102 8.06 17.97 -8.59
N PRO A 103 9.38 18.22 -8.50
CA PRO A 103 9.89 19.57 -8.30
C PRO A 103 9.57 20.39 -9.55
N LEU A 104 9.20 21.66 -9.37
CA LEU A 104 9.20 22.67 -10.42
C LEU A 104 10.57 22.68 -11.13
N GLN A 105 10.69 22.01 -12.27
CA GLN A 105 11.74 22.26 -13.25
C GLN A 105 11.10 22.95 -14.44
N VAL A 106 10.89 24.25 -14.28
CA VAL A 106 10.65 25.15 -15.41
C VAL A 106 11.96 25.85 -15.72
N ALA A 107 12.43 25.57 -16.93
CA ALA A 107 13.64 26.03 -17.57
C ALA A 107 14.01 27.51 -17.36
N ALA A 108 15.31 27.75 -17.18
CA ALA A 108 15.96 28.91 -17.78
C ALA A 108 17.02 28.38 -18.75
N ALA A 109 16.76 28.65 -20.02
CA ALA A 109 17.51 28.20 -21.18
C ALA A 109 18.92 28.79 -21.24
N GLU A 110 19.80 28.02 -21.85
CA GLU A 110 20.90 28.42 -22.73
C GLU A 110 21.30 29.90 -22.69
N ALA A 111 22.48 30.18 -22.11
CA ALA A 111 23.33 31.24 -22.63
C ALA A 111 24.80 30.93 -22.37
N LEU A 112 25.56 30.90 -23.47
CA LEU A 112 27.00 31.13 -23.59
C LEU A 112 27.93 29.91 -23.44
N SER A 113 27.93 29.13 -24.53
CA SER A 113 29.16 28.60 -25.10
C SER A 113 30.05 29.74 -25.62
N THR A 114 31.26 29.91 -25.05
CA THR A 114 32.42 30.40 -25.82
C THR A 114 33.72 29.95 -25.14
N PRO A 115 34.59 29.17 -25.79
CA PRO A 115 35.96 28.95 -25.34
C PRO A 115 36.92 29.76 -26.22
N LEU A 116 37.71 30.69 -25.64
CA LEU A 116 38.88 31.24 -26.31
C LEU A 116 40.01 31.53 -25.30
N GLN A 117 41.14 30.83 -25.51
CA GLN A 117 42.44 31.06 -24.89
C GLN A 117 43.04 32.42 -25.28
N GLY A 118 43.78 33.03 -24.35
CA GLY A 118 44.71 34.13 -24.63
C GLY A 118 45.72 34.32 -23.49
N ASN A 119 46.97 33.95 -23.75
CA ASN A 119 48.14 34.24 -22.92
C ASN A 119 48.37 35.76 -22.80
N GLY A 120 48.75 36.24 -21.61
CA GLY A 120 49.24 37.60 -21.40
C GLY A 120 49.81 37.76 -20.00
N THR A 121 51.11 38.01 -19.92
CA THR A 121 51.90 38.18 -18.71
C THR A 121 51.65 39.52 -18.04
N ASP A 122 51.84 39.57 -16.72
CA ASP A 122 52.59 40.61 -15.96
C ASP A 122 51.92 41.04 -14.65
N GLY A 123 52.76 41.18 -13.61
CA GLY A 123 52.58 42.25 -12.63
C GLY A 123 52.07 41.86 -11.25
N ARG A 124 53.01 41.52 -10.35
CA ARG A 124 53.05 41.87 -8.91
C ARG A 124 51.73 41.89 -8.13
N GLY A 125 51.60 40.96 -7.18
CA GLY A 125 50.60 41.07 -6.11
C GLY A 125 50.78 40.00 -5.04
N THR A 126 51.75 40.20 -4.15
CA THR A 126 51.92 39.44 -2.90
C THR A 126 50.69 39.52 -2.00
N VAL A 127 50.02 38.40 -1.69
CA VAL A 127 49.28 38.22 -0.42
C VAL A 127 49.39 36.77 0.03
N ARG A 128 49.78 36.60 1.31
CA ARG A 128 50.11 35.34 2.00
C ARG A 128 48.88 34.46 2.28
N PRO A 129 49.03 33.13 2.42
CA PRO A 129 47.98 32.27 2.96
C PRO A 129 47.88 32.43 4.48
N SER A 130 46.71 32.82 4.98
CA SER A 130 46.39 32.76 6.41
C SER A 130 45.92 31.35 6.78
N PHE A 131 46.81 30.56 7.37
CA PHE A 131 46.41 29.45 8.22
C PHE A 131 46.01 30.01 9.58
N SER A 132 44.93 29.48 10.17
CA SER A 132 44.76 29.52 11.62
C SER A 132 44.36 28.14 12.14
N PRO A 133 44.95 27.67 13.26
CA PRO A 133 44.89 26.29 13.69
C PRO A 133 43.91 26.05 14.86
N VAL A 134 43.39 24.81 14.91
CA VAL A 134 43.34 23.91 16.09
C VAL A 134 42.38 24.25 17.26
N VAL A 135 41.54 23.26 17.61
CA VAL A 135 41.39 22.57 18.91
C VAL A 135 39.92 22.20 19.17
N SER A 136 39.64 20.90 19.16
CA SER A 136 38.46 20.27 19.78
C SER A 136 38.60 20.24 21.31
N PRO A 137 37.50 20.06 22.05
CA PRO A 137 37.55 19.06 23.11
C PRO A 137 36.38 18.08 23.08
N ILE A 138 36.76 16.83 23.35
CA ILE A 138 35.97 15.67 23.72
C ILE A 138 35.19 15.96 25.00
N ARG A 139 33.93 15.52 25.09
CA ARG A 139 33.33 15.14 26.37
C ARG A 139 32.42 13.93 26.21
N ALA A 140 32.92 12.79 26.68
CA ALA A 140 32.15 11.62 27.03
C ALA A 140 31.43 11.85 28.37
N ARG A 141 30.22 11.33 28.48
CA ARG A 141 29.66 10.71 29.68
C ARG A 141 28.62 9.70 29.28
#